data_AF-A0A662E468-F1
#
_entry.id   AF-A0A662E468-F1
#
_cell.length_a   1.000
_cell.length_b   1.000
_cell.length_c   1.000
_cell.angle_alpha   90.00
_cell.angle_beta   90.00
_cell.angle_gamma   90.00
#
_symmetry.space_group_name_H-M   'P 1'
#
loop_
_entity.id
_entity.type
_entity.pdbx_description
1 polymer ?
#
loop_
_entity_poly.entity_id
_entity_poly.type
_entity_poly.pdbx_seq_one_letter_code
_entity_poly.pdbx_strand_id
1 'polypeptide(L)'
;PLRSRLEELTGLAVFGDLDAKVLALAEGWLGAAQGHPDFCVITVSTAIAGGIVVDGDLLEGESGYAGHVGHLIVEPAGRRCRCGAQGCLDAEASGQAIEAITGRPPSEPTYEIMQRTGHLVGRAAAMVCNVFDLTLVVVGGTVASGFGATFFHAAQVTLDENARPAYSRGARITPSRLGETGPIIGAGALAWRGVRRASRRNRVQPPNAR
;
A
#
# COMPACT_ATOMS: atom_id res chain seq x y z
N PRO A 1 -2.99 -11.80 -20.72
CA PRO A 1 -1.71 -12.47 -21.09
C PRO A 1 -0.56 -11.45 -21.35
N LEU A 2 -0.29 -10.55 -20.40
CA LEU A 2 0.79 -9.55 -20.55
C LEU A 2 2.18 -10.16 -20.29
N ARG A 3 2.32 -10.88 -19.16
CA ARG A 3 3.57 -11.49 -18.73
C ARG A 3 4.17 -12.39 -19.82
N SER A 4 3.41 -13.40 -20.27
CA SER A 4 3.89 -14.37 -21.27
C SER A 4 4.31 -13.71 -22.58
N ARG A 5 3.58 -12.67 -23.02
CA ARG A 5 3.96 -11.92 -24.23
C ARG A 5 5.27 -11.16 -24.07
N LEU A 6 5.50 -10.55 -22.91
CA LEU A 6 6.77 -9.86 -22.63
C LEU A 6 7.93 -10.85 -22.49
N GLU A 7 7.69 -12.03 -21.91
CA GLU A 7 8.68 -13.11 -21.82
C GLU A 7 9.05 -13.62 -23.22
N GLU A 8 8.07 -13.87 -24.09
CA GLU A 8 8.27 -14.26 -25.49
C GLU A 8 9.09 -13.23 -26.27
N LEU A 9 8.80 -11.94 -26.09
CA LEU A 9 9.45 -10.86 -26.85
C LEU A 9 10.88 -10.56 -26.37
N THR A 10 11.16 -10.71 -25.08
CA THR A 10 12.43 -10.27 -24.49
C THR A 10 13.40 -11.43 -24.20
N GLY A 11 12.89 -12.66 -24.09
CA GLY A 11 13.66 -13.80 -23.59
C GLY A 11 14.06 -13.67 -22.11
N LEU A 12 13.49 -12.71 -21.37
CA LEU A 12 13.77 -12.45 -19.96
C LEU A 12 12.56 -12.82 -19.11
N ALA A 13 12.82 -13.22 -17.86
CA ALA A 13 11.76 -13.46 -16.88
C ALA A 13 11.05 -12.14 -16.53
N VAL A 14 9.72 -12.14 -16.55
CA VAL A 14 8.91 -10.94 -16.30
C VAL A 14 8.18 -11.11 -14.99
N PHE A 15 8.28 -10.10 -14.12
CA PHE A 15 7.60 -10.05 -12.83
C PHE A 15 6.66 -8.85 -12.81
N GLY A 16 5.53 -9.00 -12.13
CA GLY A 16 4.54 -7.94 -11.97
C GLY A 16 3.78 -8.14 -10.67
N ASP A 17 3.45 -7.04 -10.03
CA ASP A 17 2.69 -6.96 -8.80
C ASP A 17 1.99 -5.59 -8.75
N LEU A 18 1.19 -5.35 -7.71
CA LEU A 18 0.42 -4.13 -7.54
C LEU A 18 1.30 -2.95 -7.15
N ASP A 19 0.90 -1.75 -7.55
CA ASP A 19 1.62 -0.49 -7.33
C ASP A 19 2.04 -0.29 -5.86
N ALA A 20 1.15 -0.51 -4.90
CA ALA A 20 1.44 -0.35 -3.48
C ALA A 20 2.38 -1.45 -2.94
N LYS A 21 2.27 -2.67 -3.46
CA LYS A 21 3.15 -3.80 -3.10
C LYS A 21 4.57 -3.56 -3.62
N VAL A 22 4.67 -3.08 -4.86
CA VAL A 22 5.91 -2.68 -5.50
C VAL A 22 6.53 -1.48 -4.77
N LEU A 23 5.72 -0.49 -4.36
CA LEU A 23 6.18 0.63 -3.54
C LEU A 23 6.64 0.17 -2.15
N ALA A 24 5.99 -0.81 -1.53
CA ALA A 24 6.43 -1.37 -0.25
C ALA A 24 7.84 -1.98 -0.35
N LEU A 25 8.13 -2.70 -1.43
CA LEU A 25 9.49 -3.20 -1.69
C LEU A 25 10.50 -2.05 -1.85
N ALA A 26 10.10 -0.98 -2.54
CA ALA A 26 10.95 0.19 -2.73
C ALA A 26 11.24 0.91 -1.39
N GLU A 27 10.21 1.15 -0.60
CA GLU A 27 10.30 1.87 0.68
C GLU A 27 11.13 1.10 1.71
N GLY A 28 11.03 -0.24 1.74
CA GLY A 28 11.89 -1.08 2.57
C GLY A 28 13.33 -1.16 2.09
N TRP A 29 13.58 -0.95 0.78
CA TRP A 29 14.92 -1.01 0.21
C TRP A 29 15.68 0.32 0.35
N LEU A 30 15.09 1.42 -0.11
CA LEU A 30 15.77 2.72 -0.25
C LEU A 30 14.95 3.89 0.35
N GLY A 31 13.79 3.62 0.94
CA GLY A 31 12.85 4.67 1.36
C GLY A 31 12.68 4.81 2.87
N ALA A 32 11.49 5.26 3.26
CA ALA A 32 11.09 5.58 4.63
C ALA A 32 11.05 4.36 5.56
N ALA A 33 10.91 3.15 5.02
CA ALA A 33 10.87 1.90 5.78
C ALA A 33 12.22 1.16 5.80
N GLN A 34 13.30 1.78 5.33
CA GLN A 34 14.62 1.15 5.39
C GLN A 34 14.98 0.79 6.85
N GLY A 35 15.47 -0.45 7.04
CA GLY A 35 15.80 -0.99 8.35
C GLY A 35 14.60 -1.42 9.22
N HIS A 36 13.37 -1.30 8.71
CA HIS A 36 12.17 -1.77 9.40
C HIS A 36 11.66 -3.04 8.71
N PRO A 37 11.67 -4.21 9.38
CA PRO A 37 11.19 -5.46 8.80
C PRO A 37 9.65 -5.53 8.73
N ASP A 38 8.96 -4.77 9.57
CA ASP A 38 7.51 -4.81 9.73
C ASP A 38 6.90 -3.42 9.47
N PHE A 39 6.18 -3.29 8.36
CA PHE A 39 5.53 -2.03 7.99
C PHE A 39 4.43 -2.24 6.96
N CYS A 40 3.54 -1.25 6.88
CA CYS A 40 2.55 -1.15 5.81
C CYS A 40 2.86 0.05 4.91
N VAL A 41 2.63 -0.09 3.61
CA VAL A 41 2.55 1.02 2.67
C VAL A 41 1.12 1.15 2.18
N ILE A 42 0.59 2.37 2.21
CA ILE A 42 -0.71 2.72 1.64
C ILE A 42 -0.48 3.73 0.52
N THR A 43 -0.99 3.46 -0.67
CA THR A 43 -1.02 4.45 -1.75
C THR A 43 -2.39 5.12 -1.77
N VAL A 44 -2.41 6.45 -1.76
CA VAL A 44 -3.63 7.26 -1.92
C VAL A 44 -3.46 8.11 -3.18
N SER A 45 -4.06 7.63 -4.28
CA SER A 45 -3.98 8.24 -5.60
C SER A 45 -5.37 8.15 -6.26
N THR A 46 -5.44 7.89 -7.56
CA THR A 46 -6.70 7.59 -8.28
C THR A 46 -7.53 6.53 -7.57
N ALA A 47 -6.87 5.49 -7.05
CA ALA A 47 -7.40 4.44 -6.19
C ALA A 47 -6.56 4.35 -4.90
N ILE A 48 -7.04 3.59 -3.92
CA ILE A 48 -6.29 3.23 -2.71
C ILE A 48 -5.87 1.77 -2.75
N ALA A 49 -4.56 1.52 -2.63
CA ALA A 49 -3.99 0.19 -2.55
C ALA A 49 -3.03 0.08 -1.35
N GLY A 50 -2.62 -1.14 -1.02
CA GLY A 50 -1.69 -1.38 0.07
C GLY A 50 -0.68 -2.50 -0.22
N GLY A 51 0.43 -2.44 0.51
CA GLY A 51 1.42 -3.50 0.62
C GLY A 51 1.82 -3.67 2.08
N ILE A 52 1.85 -4.91 2.56
CA ILE A 52 2.20 -5.21 3.96
C ILE A 52 3.46 -6.07 3.93
N VAL A 53 4.44 -5.68 4.74
CA VAL A 53 5.69 -6.41 4.93
C VAL A 53 5.75 -6.85 6.39
N VAL A 54 6.00 -8.13 6.62
CA VAL A 54 6.18 -8.74 7.95
C VAL A 54 7.42 -9.60 7.90
N ASP A 55 8.28 -9.52 8.91
CA ASP A 55 9.58 -10.21 8.97
C ASP A 55 10.48 -9.94 7.74
N GLY A 56 10.33 -8.77 7.11
CA GLY A 56 11.03 -8.37 5.89
C GLY A 56 10.50 -8.99 4.59
N ASP A 57 9.48 -9.84 4.68
CA ASP A 57 8.80 -10.46 3.55
C ASP A 57 7.49 -9.76 3.21
N LEU A 58 7.33 -9.47 1.92
CA LEU A 58 6.10 -8.88 1.40
C LEU A 58 5.02 -9.96 1.43
N LEU A 59 3.89 -9.67 2.06
CA LEU A 59 2.76 -10.58 2.09
C LEU A 59 2.19 -10.74 0.69
N GLU A 60 2.11 -11.99 0.22
CA GLU A 60 1.52 -12.32 -1.08
C GLU A 60 0.07 -12.80 -0.92
N GLY A 61 -0.24 -13.55 0.12
CA GLY A 61 -1.53 -14.24 0.25
C GLY A 61 -1.70 -15.36 -0.78
N GLU A 62 -2.80 -16.10 -0.69
CA GLU A 62 -3.05 -17.26 -1.57
C GLU A 62 -3.10 -16.89 -3.05
N SER A 63 -3.78 -15.80 -3.38
CA SER A 63 -3.99 -15.34 -4.76
C SER A 63 -2.97 -14.29 -5.23
N GLY A 64 -2.01 -13.90 -4.38
CA GLY A 64 -1.08 -12.80 -4.66
C GLY A 64 -1.61 -11.40 -4.34
N TYR A 65 -2.85 -11.28 -3.84
CA TYR A 65 -3.54 -10.03 -3.54
C TYR A 65 -3.58 -9.69 -2.03
N ALA A 66 -2.68 -10.20 -1.19
CA ALA A 66 -2.61 -9.73 0.19
C ALA A 66 -2.29 -8.22 0.27
N GLY A 67 -2.88 -7.53 1.25
CA GLY A 67 -2.63 -6.10 1.49
C GLY A 67 -3.57 -5.13 0.78
N HIS A 68 -4.72 -5.56 0.23
CA HIS A 68 -5.73 -4.65 -0.36
C HIS A 68 -6.48 -3.83 0.68
N VAL A 69 -5.77 -2.93 1.37
CA VAL A 69 -6.31 -2.07 2.42
C VAL A 69 -7.42 -1.13 1.92
N GLY A 70 -7.46 -0.85 0.61
CA GLY A 70 -8.55 -0.09 -0.03
C GLY A 70 -9.94 -0.69 0.16
N HIS A 71 -10.04 -1.99 0.47
CA HIS A 71 -11.32 -2.65 0.73
C HIS A 71 -11.68 -2.81 2.20
N LEU A 72 -10.85 -2.31 3.13
CA LEU A 72 -11.23 -2.23 4.54
C LEU A 72 -12.46 -1.34 4.68
N ILE A 73 -13.46 -1.82 5.43
CA ILE A 73 -14.67 -1.06 5.73
C ILE A 73 -14.31 -0.01 6.78
N VAL A 74 -14.10 1.22 6.32
CA VAL A 74 -13.84 2.38 7.18
C VAL A 74 -15.09 3.23 7.38
N GLU A 75 -16.18 2.99 6.65
CA GLU A 75 -17.45 3.68 6.87
C GLU A 75 -18.61 2.71 6.68
N PRO A 76 -19.04 1.96 7.71
CA PRO A 76 -20.02 0.88 7.54
C PRO A 76 -21.32 1.28 6.82
N ALA A 77 -21.78 2.53 7.01
CA ALA A 77 -22.95 3.10 6.35
C ALA A 77 -22.61 3.94 5.10
N GLY A 78 -21.39 3.78 4.58
CA GLY A 78 -20.82 4.62 3.53
C GLY A 78 -21.31 4.31 2.13
N ARG A 79 -20.52 4.69 1.14
CA ARG A 79 -20.79 4.53 -0.28
C ARG A 79 -20.56 3.10 -0.73
N ARG A 80 -21.25 2.72 -1.81
CA ARG A 80 -21.04 1.44 -2.48
C ARG A 80 -19.70 1.43 -3.20
N CYS A 81 -18.89 0.42 -2.93
CA CYS A 81 -17.65 0.17 -3.63
C CYS A 81 -17.89 -0.66 -4.90
N ARG A 82 -17.00 -0.51 -5.88
CA ARG A 82 -17.00 -1.34 -7.11
C ARG A 82 -16.80 -2.83 -6.82
N CYS A 83 -16.20 -3.19 -5.67
CA CYS A 83 -16.08 -4.58 -5.25
C CYS A 83 -17.42 -5.20 -4.78
N GLY A 84 -18.49 -4.39 -4.65
CA GLY A 84 -19.81 -4.82 -4.21
C GLY A 84 -20.11 -4.57 -2.72
N ALA A 85 -19.08 -4.32 -1.90
CA ALA A 85 -19.26 -3.97 -0.49
C ALA A 85 -19.64 -2.50 -0.29
N GLN A 86 -19.94 -2.11 0.96
CA GLN A 86 -20.25 -0.76 1.36
C GLN A 86 -19.19 -0.24 2.34
N GLY A 87 -18.76 1.01 2.18
CA GLY A 87 -17.87 1.65 3.15
C GLY A 87 -16.38 1.37 2.99
N CYS A 88 -15.96 0.78 1.86
CA CYS A 88 -14.55 0.54 1.60
C CYS A 88 -13.76 1.85 1.57
N LEU A 89 -12.54 1.84 2.10
CA LEU A 89 -11.64 2.99 2.09
C LEU A 89 -11.46 3.60 0.69
N ASP A 90 -11.29 2.77 -0.35
CA ASP A 90 -11.19 3.20 -1.74
C ASP A 90 -12.45 3.94 -2.20
N ALA A 91 -13.62 3.44 -1.81
CA ALA A 91 -14.90 4.04 -2.13
C ALA A 91 -15.17 5.30 -1.32
N GLU A 92 -14.36 5.64 -0.32
CA GLU A 92 -14.56 6.80 0.54
C GLU A 92 -13.53 7.91 0.35
N ALA A 93 -12.26 7.54 0.08
CA ALA A 93 -11.12 8.45 0.20
C ALA A 93 -10.15 8.44 -1.01
N SER A 94 -10.36 7.58 -2.03
CA SER A 94 -9.53 7.64 -3.24
C SER A 94 -9.79 8.91 -4.04
N GLY A 95 -8.89 9.27 -4.95
CA GLY A 95 -9.07 10.42 -5.86
C GLY A 95 -10.37 10.33 -6.65
N GLN A 96 -10.71 9.15 -7.17
CA GLN A 96 -12.00 8.91 -7.84
C GLN A 96 -13.18 9.10 -6.88
N ALA A 97 -13.03 8.63 -5.65
CA ALA A 97 -14.05 8.80 -4.62
C ALA A 97 -14.26 10.27 -4.25
N ILE A 98 -13.18 11.05 -4.13
CA ILE A 98 -13.21 12.48 -3.79
C ILE A 98 -13.90 13.26 -4.90
N GLU A 99 -13.55 12.99 -6.16
CA GLU A 99 -14.19 13.62 -7.31
C GLU A 99 -15.68 13.30 -7.37
N ALA A 100 -16.05 12.04 -7.11
CA ALA A 100 -17.45 11.63 -7.05
C ALA A 100 -18.24 12.25 -5.88
N ILE A 101 -17.61 12.57 -4.72
CA ILE A 101 -18.29 13.25 -3.60
C ILE A 101 -18.47 14.74 -3.92
N THR A 102 -17.39 15.37 -4.36
CA THR A 102 -17.27 16.82 -4.32
C THR A 102 -17.62 17.48 -5.66
N GLY A 103 -17.60 16.71 -6.76
CA GLY A 103 -17.65 17.24 -8.11
C GLY A 103 -16.39 18.01 -8.51
N ARG A 104 -15.30 17.90 -7.74
CA ARG A 104 -14.03 18.62 -7.96
C ARG A 104 -12.87 17.64 -8.05
N PRO A 105 -11.86 17.94 -8.88
CA PRO A 105 -10.67 17.09 -8.93
C PRO A 105 -9.93 17.11 -7.58
N PRO A 106 -9.22 16.03 -7.21
CA PRO A 106 -8.45 15.98 -5.97
C PRO A 106 -7.25 16.95 -5.96
N SER A 107 -6.96 17.65 -7.06
CA SER A 107 -6.01 18.77 -7.09
C SER A 107 -6.57 20.07 -6.52
N GLU A 108 -7.88 20.18 -6.32
CA GLU A 108 -8.56 21.34 -5.73
C GLU A 108 -9.42 20.96 -4.50
N PRO A 109 -8.84 20.31 -3.49
CA PRO A 109 -9.58 19.85 -2.34
C PRO A 109 -9.99 21.01 -1.42
N THR A 110 -11.08 20.82 -0.69
CA THR A 110 -11.38 21.64 0.50
C THR A 110 -10.60 21.10 1.70
N TYR A 111 -10.39 21.95 2.71
CA TYR A 111 -9.73 21.53 3.96
C TYR A 111 -10.45 20.36 4.65
N GLU A 112 -11.79 20.38 4.63
CA GLU A 112 -12.63 19.31 5.17
C GLU A 112 -12.36 17.96 4.48
N ILE A 113 -12.21 17.95 3.15
CA ILE A 113 -11.91 16.73 2.39
C ILE A 113 -10.49 16.25 2.71
N MET A 114 -9.52 17.15 2.84
CA MET A 114 -8.16 16.77 3.24
C MET A 114 -8.16 16.07 4.60
N GLN A 115 -8.85 16.64 5.59
CA GLN A 115 -8.95 16.08 6.94
C GLN A 115 -9.72 14.75 6.94
N ARG A 116 -10.89 14.71 6.28
CA ARG A 116 -11.71 13.49 6.19
C ARG A 116 -10.94 12.34 5.58
N THR A 117 -10.25 12.57 4.46
CA THR A 117 -9.39 11.55 3.83
C THR A 117 -8.28 11.10 4.79
N GLY A 118 -7.65 12.04 5.51
CA GLY A 118 -6.67 11.73 6.55
C GLY A 118 -7.24 10.82 7.64
N HIS A 119 -8.37 11.18 8.24
CA HIS A 119 -9.04 10.39 9.27
C HIS A 119 -9.37 8.97 8.80
N LEU A 120 -9.92 8.81 7.59
CA LEU A 120 -10.27 7.50 7.05
C LEU A 120 -9.05 6.61 6.79
N VAL A 121 -7.96 7.19 6.26
CA VAL A 121 -6.69 6.47 6.10
C VAL A 121 -6.07 6.14 7.46
N GLY A 122 -6.15 7.03 8.44
CA GLY A 122 -5.71 6.79 9.82
C GLY A 122 -6.46 5.63 10.48
N ARG A 123 -7.78 5.51 10.26
CA ARG A 123 -8.57 4.34 10.73
C ARG A 123 -8.08 3.05 10.12
N ALA A 124 -7.88 3.02 8.80
CA ALA A 124 -7.36 1.83 8.13
C ALA A 124 -5.94 1.47 8.58
N ALA A 125 -5.07 2.46 8.74
CA ALA A 125 -3.72 2.29 9.29
C ALA A 125 -3.78 1.66 10.68
N ALA A 126 -4.66 2.15 11.57
CA ALA A 126 -4.83 1.59 12.91
C ALA A 126 -5.31 0.13 12.87
N MET A 127 -6.25 -0.21 11.99
CA MET A 127 -6.72 -1.59 11.82
C MET A 127 -5.56 -2.51 11.42
N VAL A 128 -4.74 -2.10 10.46
CA VAL A 128 -3.58 -2.88 10.01
C VAL A 128 -2.54 -3.01 11.13
N CYS A 129 -2.18 -1.90 11.79
CA CYS A 129 -1.25 -1.91 12.92
C CYS A 129 -1.71 -2.83 14.05
N ASN A 130 -3.01 -2.82 14.38
CA ASN A 130 -3.56 -3.64 15.45
C ASN A 130 -3.58 -5.14 15.10
N VAL A 131 -3.77 -5.50 13.84
CA VAL A 131 -3.86 -6.91 13.40
C VAL A 131 -2.48 -7.51 13.15
N PHE A 132 -1.56 -6.73 12.59
CA PHE A 132 -0.26 -7.22 12.13
C PHE A 132 0.91 -6.86 13.05
N ASP A 133 0.65 -6.24 14.20
CA ASP A 133 1.68 -5.78 15.12
C ASP A 133 2.71 -4.85 14.43
N LEU A 134 2.21 -3.76 13.83
CA LEU A 134 3.04 -2.81 13.09
C LEU A 134 3.10 -1.46 13.79
N THR A 135 4.29 -0.86 13.81
CA THR A 135 4.50 0.51 14.32
C THR A 135 4.81 1.54 13.23
N LEU A 136 4.83 1.13 11.96
CA LEU A 136 5.15 2.01 10.83
C LEU A 136 4.18 1.81 9.67
N VAL A 137 3.59 2.93 9.24
CA VAL A 137 2.79 3.04 8.01
C VAL A 137 3.38 4.14 7.14
N VAL A 138 3.81 3.79 5.93
CA VAL A 138 4.27 4.75 4.93
C VAL A 138 3.10 5.05 4.00
N VAL A 139 2.80 6.34 3.77
CA VAL A 139 1.75 6.75 2.86
C VAL A 139 2.35 7.48 1.66
N GLY A 140 2.06 6.97 0.48
CA GLY A 140 2.44 7.58 -0.80
C GLY A 140 1.22 7.89 -1.67
N GLY A 141 1.48 8.30 -2.91
CA GLY A 141 0.43 8.64 -3.88
C GLY A 141 0.14 10.13 -3.96
N THR A 142 -0.34 10.56 -5.13
CA THR A 142 -0.46 11.98 -5.49
C THR A 142 -1.48 12.72 -4.64
N VAL A 143 -2.54 12.06 -4.18
CA VAL A 143 -3.58 12.67 -3.33
C VAL A 143 -3.03 12.96 -1.93
N ALA A 144 -2.41 11.96 -1.28
CA ALA A 144 -1.83 12.15 0.05
C ALA A 144 -0.71 13.21 0.03
N SER A 145 0.19 13.15 -0.94
CA SER A 145 1.25 14.14 -1.11
C SER A 145 0.70 15.54 -1.40
N GLY A 146 -0.33 15.65 -2.24
CA GLY A 146 -0.97 16.93 -2.57
C GLY A 146 -1.71 17.56 -1.39
N PHE A 147 -2.31 16.75 -0.51
CA PHE A 147 -3.00 17.24 0.70
C PHE A 147 -2.03 17.62 1.82
N GLY A 148 -0.82 17.05 1.80
CA GLY A 148 0.29 17.44 2.67
C GLY A 148 -0.06 17.37 4.16
N ALA A 149 0.45 18.35 4.93
CA ALA A 149 0.41 18.33 6.38
C ALA A 149 -1.00 18.15 6.97
N THR A 150 -2.04 18.73 6.33
CA THR A 150 -3.44 18.57 6.77
C THR A 150 -3.86 17.11 6.82
N PHE A 151 -3.57 16.37 5.74
CA PHE A 151 -3.89 14.95 5.64
C PHE A 151 -3.06 14.13 6.64
N PHE A 152 -1.74 14.33 6.68
CA PHE A 152 -0.85 13.54 7.55
C PHE A 152 -1.13 13.76 9.03
N HIS A 153 -1.45 15.00 9.42
CA HIS A 153 -1.85 15.30 10.80
C HIS A 153 -3.16 14.60 11.17
N ALA A 154 -4.21 14.74 10.35
CA ALA A 154 -5.49 14.09 10.59
C ALA A 154 -5.37 12.56 10.64
N ALA A 155 -4.55 11.97 9.75
CA ALA A 155 -4.28 10.55 9.72
C ALA A 155 -3.56 10.08 10.99
N GLN A 156 -2.52 10.79 11.45
CA GLN A 156 -1.79 10.43 12.66
C GLN A 156 -2.67 10.54 13.91
N VAL A 157 -3.46 11.61 14.04
CA VAL A 157 -4.40 11.78 15.16
C VAL A 157 -5.33 10.57 15.26
N THR A 158 -5.93 10.17 14.15
CA THR A 158 -6.85 9.03 14.14
C THR A 158 -6.13 7.69 14.33
N LEU A 159 -4.90 7.55 13.86
CA LEU A 159 -4.08 6.38 14.21
C LEU A 159 -3.88 6.28 15.73
N ASP A 160 -3.46 7.36 16.39
CA ASP A 160 -3.19 7.39 17.83
C ASP A 160 -4.45 7.11 18.67
N GLU A 161 -5.63 7.53 18.18
CA GLU A 161 -6.91 7.27 18.80
C GLU A 161 -7.32 5.78 18.77
N ASN A 162 -6.94 5.06 17.71
CA ASN A 162 -7.44 3.71 17.41
C ASN A 162 -6.39 2.61 17.60
N ALA A 163 -5.09 2.91 17.51
CA ALA A 163 -3.98 2.00 17.81
C ALA A 163 -3.61 2.09 19.31
N ARG A 164 -4.50 1.58 20.16
CA ARG A 164 -4.37 1.61 21.63
C ARG A 164 -3.63 0.43 22.28
N PRO A 165 -3.64 -0.80 21.72
CA PRO A 165 -2.87 -1.92 22.25
C PRO A 165 -1.39 -1.57 22.43
N ALA A 166 -0.72 -2.16 23.41
CA ALA A 166 0.64 -1.78 23.78
C ALA A 166 1.66 -1.94 22.63
N TYR A 167 1.43 -2.90 21.75
CA TYR A 167 2.32 -3.25 20.63
C TYR A 167 2.15 -2.32 19.42
N SER A 168 0.95 -1.75 19.21
CA SER A 168 0.68 -0.79 18.13
C SER A 168 0.65 0.67 18.61
N ARG A 169 0.71 0.90 19.93
CA ARG A 169 0.71 2.24 20.53
C ARG A 169 1.95 3.02 20.09
N GLY A 170 1.72 4.25 19.62
CA GLY A 170 2.80 5.09 19.10
C GLY A 170 3.25 4.72 17.69
N ALA A 171 2.44 3.91 16.98
CA ALA A 171 2.62 3.71 15.54
C ALA A 171 2.62 5.05 14.80
N ARG A 172 3.41 5.14 13.72
CA ARG A 172 3.61 6.37 12.98
C ARG A 172 3.17 6.25 11.53
N ILE A 173 2.51 7.30 11.04
CA ILE A 173 2.26 7.54 9.63
C ILE A 173 3.31 8.51 9.11
N THR A 174 4.07 8.09 8.10
CA THR A 174 5.07 8.94 7.44
C THR A 174 4.80 9.05 5.95
N PRO A 175 5.09 10.19 5.29
CA PRO A 175 5.11 10.25 3.84
C PRO A 175 6.17 9.30 3.25
N SER A 176 5.88 8.79 2.05
CA SER A 176 6.84 8.13 1.16
C SER A 176 8.02 9.06 0.87
N ARG A 177 9.24 8.50 0.83
CA ARG A 177 10.47 9.26 0.51
C ARG A 177 10.90 9.16 -0.95
N LEU A 178 10.26 8.30 -1.72
CA LEU A 178 10.69 7.99 -3.09
C LEU A 178 9.93 8.80 -4.15
N GLY A 179 8.87 9.50 -3.77
CA GLY A 179 8.10 10.37 -4.66
C GLY A 179 7.69 9.65 -5.95
N GLU A 180 7.87 10.31 -7.08
CA GLU A 180 7.53 9.76 -8.41
C GLU A 180 8.45 8.61 -8.86
N THR A 181 9.63 8.45 -8.24
CA THR A 181 10.56 7.37 -8.58
C THR A 181 10.26 6.06 -7.85
N GLY A 182 9.40 6.09 -6.83
CA GLY A 182 9.03 4.91 -6.04
C GLY A 182 8.56 3.71 -6.89
N PRO A 183 7.65 3.90 -7.87
CA PRO A 183 7.19 2.80 -8.73
C PRO A 183 8.31 2.12 -9.52
N ILE A 184 9.23 2.88 -10.14
CA ILE A 184 10.29 2.28 -10.96
C ILE A 184 11.37 1.60 -10.11
N ILE A 185 11.70 2.18 -8.95
CA ILE A 185 12.60 1.54 -7.96
C ILE A 185 11.98 0.24 -7.47
N GLY A 186 10.69 0.26 -7.13
CA GLY A 186 9.98 -0.93 -6.69
C GLY A 186 9.93 -2.01 -7.76
N ALA A 187 9.71 -1.64 -9.03
CA ALA A 187 9.70 -2.60 -10.13
C ALA A 187 11.06 -3.29 -10.27
N GLY A 188 12.15 -2.53 -10.12
CA GLY A 188 13.51 -3.08 -10.03
C GLY A 188 13.69 -4.01 -8.82
N ALA A 189 13.19 -3.62 -7.65
CA ALA A 189 13.24 -4.44 -6.43
C ALA A 189 12.49 -5.77 -6.59
N LEU A 190 11.32 -5.73 -7.23
CA LEU A 190 10.50 -6.90 -7.55
C LEU A 190 11.24 -7.84 -8.50
N ALA A 191 11.78 -7.31 -9.60
CA ALA A 191 12.56 -8.10 -10.56
C ALA A 191 13.78 -8.74 -9.88
N TRP A 192 14.52 -7.98 -9.08
CA TRP A 192 15.69 -8.47 -8.34
C TRP A 192 15.35 -9.60 -7.36
N ARG A 193 14.26 -9.43 -6.58
CA ARG A 193 13.74 -10.48 -5.68
C ARG A 193 13.27 -11.71 -6.47
N GLY A 194 12.56 -11.50 -7.57
CA GLY A 194 12.05 -12.56 -8.44
C GLY A 194 13.16 -13.45 -9.01
N VAL A 195 14.19 -12.83 -9.59
CA VAL A 195 15.37 -13.56 -10.10
C VAL A 195 16.06 -14.35 -8.99
N ARG A 196 16.30 -13.74 -7.82
CA ARG A 196 16.94 -14.43 -6.68
C ARG A 196 16.12 -15.62 -6.16
N ARG A 197 14.78 -15.48 -6.08
CA ARG A 197 13.89 -16.58 -5.67
C ARG A 197 13.89 -17.71 -6.70
N ALA A 198 13.86 -17.40 -7.99
CA ALA A 198 13.95 -18.40 -9.07
C ALA A 198 15.29 -19.15 -9.03
N SER A 199 16.41 -18.44 -8.85
CA SER A 199 17.73 -19.07 -8.72
C SER A 199 17.86 -19.96 -7.47
N ARG A 200 17.21 -19.59 -6.35
CA ARG A 200 17.18 -20.41 -5.14
C ARG A 200 16.32 -21.67 -5.31
N ARG A 201 15.14 -21.58 -5.95
CA ARG A 201 14.31 -22.76 -6.25
C ARG A 201 15.03 -23.76 -7.16
N ASN A 202 15.75 -23.30 -8.17
CA ASN A 202 16.56 -24.15 -9.04
C ASN A 202 17.77 -24.80 -8.33
N ARG A 203 18.22 -24.28 -7.18
CA ARG A 203 19.27 -24.90 -6.36
C ARG A 203 18.74 -25.90 -5.33
N VAL A 204 17.46 -25.83 -4.97
CA VAL A 204 16.84 -26.68 -3.94
C VAL A 204 16.16 -27.91 -4.56
N GLN A 205 15.94 -27.95 -5.87
CA GLN A 205 15.55 -29.17 -6.59
C GLN A 205 16.77 -30.08 -6.74
N PRO A 206 16.86 -31.25 -6.06
CA PRO A 206 17.95 -32.18 -6.32
C PRO A 206 17.83 -32.72 -7.75
N PRO A 207 18.95 -32.99 -8.44
CA PRO A 207 18.90 -33.74 -9.68
C PRO A 207 18.39 -35.15 -9.38
N ASN A 208 17.27 -35.52 -10.00
CA ASN A 208 16.64 -36.84 -10.09
C ASN A 208 15.65 -37.24 -8.98
N ALA A 209 14.36 -37.18 -9.32
CA ALA A 209 13.50 -38.35 -9.17
C ALA A 209 13.32 -38.94 -10.58
N ARG A 210 13.68 -40.21 -10.71
CA ARG A 210 13.67 -41.01 -11.94
C ARG A 210 12.26 -41.19 -12.51
#